data_AF-A0A924VL41-F1
#
_entry.id   AF-A0A924VL41-F1
#
_cell.length_a   1.000
_cell.length_b   1.000
_cell.length_c   1.000
_cell.angle_alpha   90.00
_cell.angle_beta   90.00
_cell.angle_gamma   90.00
#
_symmetry.space_group_name_H-M   'P 1'
#
loop_
_entity.id
_entity.type
_entity.pdbx_description
1 polymer ?
#
loop_
_entity_poly.entity_id
_entity_poly.type
_entity_poly.pdbx_seq_one_letter_code
_entity_poly.pdbx_strand_id
1 'polypeptide(L)'
;MSAAPGAAALLDPANESTTWDKIDSVDSITPEPLEAKSDRPSFYDDGSGCQIKAGNPVPKICASGDKSAEKSLMLVGDSKIGQWQTAFSEIGRREGWRVLTATKSGCAFTDASTKGGGESRDDCRGWGRSTMKQILKKKPDVVVTSQVHDLALPEGKTSAKDRTKNAMIQGLHSYWNQLQDAGIQVVVMLDNPMPTTHPVYQCVEDNPQSLSKCAYSLDEAWPGSSAPVQRKAVESTAGVRVIDMMSTICPGRVMCPAVIGNVLVYRAGSHITDTFTVSAQTQLAEALAAATDGKFGTAPPTG
;
A
#
# COMPACT_ATOMS: atom_id res chain seq x y z
N MET A 1 2.88 -27.66 12.37
CA MET A 1 3.07 -26.20 12.37
C MET A 1 1.69 -25.59 12.55
N SER A 2 1.50 -24.67 13.49
CA SER A 2 0.21 -23.99 13.64
C SER A 2 -0.09 -23.21 12.35
N ALA A 3 -1.35 -23.20 11.89
CA ALA A 3 -1.72 -22.45 10.70
C ALA A 3 -1.51 -20.95 10.95
N ALA A 4 -1.00 -20.22 9.96
CA ALA A 4 -0.88 -18.76 9.99
C ALA A 4 -1.82 -18.11 8.96
N PRO A 5 -3.16 -18.21 9.15
CA PRO A 5 -4.15 -17.71 8.19
C PRO A 5 -4.13 -16.19 8.02
N GLY A 6 -3.51 -15.43 8.93
CA GLY A 6 -3.38 -13.99 8.80
C GLY A 6 -4.73 -13.28 8.68
N ALA A 7 -4.81 -12.34 7.76
CA ALA A 7 -6.05 -11.64 7.45
C ALA A 7 -7.18 -12.57 6.98
N ALA A 8 -6.91 -13.75 6.43
CA ALA A 8 -7.96 -14.71 6.05
C ALA A 8 -8.76 -15.19 7.28
N ALA A 9 -8.16 -15.15 8.48
CA ALA A 9 -8.86 -15.48 9.72
C ALA A 9 -10.04 -14.54 10.02
N LEU A 10 -10.01 -13.31 9.48
CA LEU A 10 -11.10 -12.33 9.62
C LEU A 10 -12.36 -12.73 8.84
N LEU A 11 -12.24 -13.64 7.88
CA LEU A 11 -13.34 -14.12 7.05
C LEU A 11 -13.93 -15.43 7.57
N ASP A 12 -13.27 -16.08 8.53
CA ASP A 12 -13.75 -17.32 9.14
C ASP A 12 -14.85 -16.99 10.15
N PRO A 13 -16.09 -17.49 9.97
CA PRO A 13 -17.18 -17.30 10.93
C PRO A 13 -16.84 -17.75 12.35
N ALA A 14 -15.91 -18.70 12.52
CA ALA A 14 -15.45 -19.12 13.84
C ALA A 14 -14.75 -18.00 14.64
N ASN A 15 -14.28 -16.95 13.95
CA ASN A 15 -13.60 -15.81 14.56
C ASN A 15 -14.46 -14.54 14.63
N GLU A 16 -15.78 -14.62 14.34
CA GLU A 16 -16.66 -13.45 14.29
C GLU A 16 -16.67 -12.66 15.62
N SER A 17 -16.60 -13.36 16.76
CA SER A 17 -16.58 -12.74 18.09
C SER A 17 -15.16 -12.40 18.60
N THR A 18 -14.13 -12.58 17.78
CA THR A 18 -12.74 -12.38 18.21
C THR A 18 -12.39 -10.90 18.32
N THR A 19 -12.01 -10.47 19.53
CA THR A 19 -11.45 -9.13 19.77
C THR A 19 -9.95 -9.14 19.57
N TRP A 20 -9.52 -8.99 18.32
CA TRP A 20 -8.12 -9.19 17.90
C TRP A 20 -7.09 -8.34 18.67
N ASP A 21 -7.43 -7.11 19.07
CA ASP A 21 -6.53 -6.23 19.83
C ASP A 21 -6.35 -6.64 21.30
N LYS A 22 -7.11 -7.65 21.77
CA LYS A 22 -7.04 -8.20 23.14
C LYS A 22 -6.38 -9.57 23.21
N ILE A 23 -5.85 -10.09 22.11
CA ILE A 23 -5.08 -11.33 22.11
C ILE A 23 -3.75 -11.08 22.83
N ASP A 24 -3.46 -11.86 23.87
CA ASP A 24 -2.22 -11.73 24.66
C ASP A 24 -1.10 -12.67 24.21
N SER A 25 -1.42 -13.83 23.63
CA SER A 25 -0.42 -14.75 23.10
C SER A 25 -1.02 -15.65 22.02
N VAL A 26 -0.13 -16.22 21.20
CA VAL A 26 -0.42 -17.23 20.18
C VAL A 26 0.68 -18.29 20.21
N ASP A 27 0.41 -19.48 19.68
CA ASP A 27 1.38 -20.58 19.68
C ASP A 27 2.63 -20.30 18.82
N SER A 28 2.48 -19.49 17.76
CA SER A 28 3.55 -19.10 16.85
C SER A 28 3.18 -17.84 16.08
N ILE A 29 4.17 -17.07 15.63
CA ILE A 29 3.96 -15.85 14.85
C ILE A 29 4.74 -15.98 13.52
N THR A 30 4.11 -15.61 12.41
CA THR A 30 4.73 -15.62 11.08
C THR A 30 4.66 -14.22 10.44
N PRO A 31 5.76 -13.67 9.90
CA PRO A 31 7.14 -14.07 10.20
C PRO A 31 7.44 -13.95 11.69
N GLU A 32 8.51 -14.61 12.15
CA GLU A 32 9.07 -14.34 13.48
C GLU A 32 9.40 -12.84 13.61
N PRO A 33 9.20 -12.22 14.78
CA PRO A 33 9.35 -10.76 14.92
C PRO A 33 10.73 -10.22 14.51
N LEU A 34 11.79 -10.98 14.77
CA LEU A 34 13.16 -10.63 14.36
C LEU A 34 13.38 -10.69 12.85
N GLU A 35 12.62 -11.53 12.13
CA GLU A 35 12.68 -11.67 10.68
C GLU A 35 11.72 -10.73 9.94
N ALA A 36 10.86 -10.02 10.67
CA ALA A 36 9.80 -9.20 10.10
C ALA A 36 10.30 -8.22 9.03
N LYS A 37 11.44 -7.55 9.26
CA LYS A 37 12.00 -6.57 8.31
C LYS A 37 12.29 -7.16 6.93
N SER A 38 12.66 -8.43 6.87
CA SER A 38 12.98 -9.18 5.67
C SER A 38 11.73 -9.71 4.96
N ASP A 39 10.59 -9.79 5.65
CA ASP A 39 9.31 -10.22 5.07
C ASP A 39 8.68 -9.11 4.23
N ARG A 40 9.19 -8.95 3.01
CA ARG A 40 8.79 -7.95 2.02
C ARG A 40 8.60 -8.61 0.64
N PRO A 41 7.84 -7.99 -0.27
CA PRO A 41 7.70 -8.51 -1.62
C PRO A 41 9.03 -8.82 -2.31
N SER A 42 9.12 -9.98 -2.96
CA SER A 42 10.36 -10.47 -3.56
C SER A 42 10.97 -9.54 -4.62
N PHE A 43 10.19 -8.66 -5.26
CA PHE A 43 10.70 -7.70 -6.25
C PHE A 43 11.71 -6.69 -5.67
N TYR A 44 11.76 -6.54 -4.34
CA TYR A 44 12.80 -5.75 -3.69
C TYR A 44 14.18 -6.40 -3.76
N ASP A 45 14.24 -7.73 -3.94
CA ASP A 45 15.43 -8.57 -3.78
C ASP A 45 15.79 -9.39 -5.02
N ASP A 46 14.88 -9.53 -5.98
CA ASP A 46 15.05 -10.33 -7.20
C ASP A 46 15.98 -9.73 -8.27
N GLY A 47 16.58 -8.55 -8.00
CA GLY A 47 17.43 -7.84 -8.95
C GLY A 47 16.68 -7.21 -10.13
N SER A 48 15.34 -7.27 -10.15
CA SER A 48 14.52 -6.71 -11.21
C SER A 48 14.62 -5.19 -11.29
N GLY A 49 14.90 -4.51 -10.17
CA GLY A 49 15.18 -3.08 -10.12
C GLY A 49 13.98 -2.17 -10.41
N CYS A 50 12.73 -2.67 -10.33
CA CYS A 50 11.54 -1.80 -10.41
C CYS A 50 11.36 -0.90 -9.20
N GLN A 51 12.02 -1.19 -8.07
CA GLN A 51 12.16 -0.23 -6.98
C GLN A 51 13.33 0.73 -7.27
N ILE A 52 12.99 1.94 -7.73
CA ILE A 52 14.00 2.97 -8.01
C ILE A 52 14.49 3.60 -6.70
N LYS A 53 15.82 3.71 -6.55
CA LYS A 53 16.48 4.39 -5.44
C LYS A 53 16.50 5.92 -5.64
N ALA A 54 16.85 6.67 -4.60
CA ALA A 54 17.10 8.11 -4.68
C ALA A 54 18.11 8.47 -5.79
N GLY A 55 17.95 9.62 -6.42
CA GLY A 55 18.87 10.15 -7.44
C GLY A 55 18.66 9.65 -8.88
N ASN A 56 17.72 8.72 -9.11
CA ASN A 56 17.35 8.28 -10.45
C ASN A 56 15.91 8.66 -10.81
N PRO A 57 15.69 9.55 -11.80
CA PRO A 57 14.36 9.95 -12.26
C PRO A 57 13.76 9.01 -13.32
N VAL A 58 14.49 7.99 -13.77
CA VAL A 58 14.01 7.08 -14.83
C VAL A 58 13.28 5.90 -14.20
N PRO A 59 11.99 5.67 -14.51
CA PRO A 59 11.27 4.51 -14.03
C PRO A 59 11.74 3.23 -14.73
N LYS A 60 11.79 2.14 -13.98
CA LYS A 60 11.87 0.78 -14.51
C LYS A 60 10.54 0.09 -14.23
N ILE A 61 9.94 -0.47 -15.28
CA ILE A 61 8.63 -1.12 -15.21
C ILE A 61 8.85 -2.62 -15.24
N CYS A 62 8.48 -3.31 -14.18
CA CYS A 62 8.48 -4.77 -14.13
C CYS A 62 7.07 -5.32 -14.33
N ALA A 63 6.97 -6.52 -14.90
CA ALA A 63 5.72 -7.22 -15.12
C ALA A 63 5.64 -8.47 -14.24
N SER A 64 4.46 -8.71 -13.68
CA SER A 64 4.07 -9.82 -12.81
C SER A 64 2.60 -10.21 -13.09
N GLY A 65 2.00 -11.10 -12.30
CA GLY A 65 0.68 -11.67 -12.61
C GLY A 65 0.70 -12.55 -13.87
N ASP A 66 -0.41 -12.55 -14.62
CA ASP A 66 -0.45 -13.17 -15.94
C ASP A 66 0.24 -12.26 -16.96
N LYS A 67 1.51 -12.55 -17.26
CA LYS A 67 2.31 -11.74 -18.19
C LYS A 67 1.80 -11.78 -19.63
N SER A 68 0.98 -12.77 -19.97
CA SER A 68 0.41 -12.95 -21.31
C SER A 68 -0.96 -12.26 -21.48
N ALA A 69 -1.58 -11.83 -20.38
CA ALA A 69 -2.87 -11.15 -20.41
C ALA A 69 -2.84 -9.84 -21.21
N GLU A 70 -3.93 -9.61 -21.94
CA GLU A 70 -4.16 -8.35 -22.66
C GLU A 70 -4.50 -7.22 -21.69
N LYS A 71 -5.35 -7.50 -20.71
CA LYS A 71 -5.74 -6.56 -19.65
C LYS A 71 -4.58 -6.33 -18.70
N SER A 72 -4.37 -5.08 -18.29
CA SER A 72 -3.29 -4.74 -17.37
C SER A 72 -3.65 -3.67 -16.36
N LEU A 73 -3.12 -3.84 -15.15
CA LEU A 73 -3.08 -2.79 -14.14
C LEU A 73 -1.65 -2.35 -13.92
N MET A 74 -1.47 -1.10 -13.47
CA MET A 74 -0.17 -0.58 -13.11
C MET A 74 -0.16 -0.04 -11.67
N LEU A 75 0.68 -0.64 -10.82
CA LEU A 75 1.00 -0.18 -9.48
C LEU A 75 2.03 0.94 -9.56
N VAL A 76 1.70 2.12 -9.04
CA VAL A 76 2.53 3.32 -9.17
C VAL A 76 2.63 4.07 -7.85
N GLY A 77 3.84 4.40 -7.40
CA GLY A 77 4.05 5.17 -6.17
C GLY A 77 5.34 4.78 -5.46
N ASP A 78 5.27 4.64 -4.15
CA ASP A 78 6.41 4.25 -3.32
C ASP A 78 6.20 2.86 -2.69
N SER A 79 6.87 2.61 -1.57
CA SER A 79 6.78 1.36 -0.84
C SER A 79 5.40 1.06 -0.27
N LYS A 80 4.48 2.04 -0.18
CA LYS A 80 3.10 1.83 0.28
C LYS A 80 2.21 1.12 -0.71
N ILE A 81 2.38 1.38 -2.01
CA ILE A 81 1.78 0.53 -3.04
C ILE A 81 2.65 -0.71 -3.28
N GLY A 82 3.98 -0.56 -3.17
CA GLY A 82 4.93 -1.66 -3.36
C GLY A 82 4.71 -2.84 -2.41
N GLN A 83 4.41 -2.59 -1.14
CA GLN A 83 4.18 -3.66 -0.15
C GLN A 83 3.01 -4.60 -0.48
N TRP A 84 2.10 -4.21 -1.37
CA TRP A 84 0.96 -5.03 -1.82
C TRP A 84 1.24 -5.79 -3.13
N GLN A 85 2.43 -5.64 -3.71
CA GLN A 85 2.74 -6.15 -5.04
C GLN A 85 2.59 -7.67 -5.15
N THR A 86 2.99 -8.45 -4.15
CA THR A 86 2.85 -9.91 -4.16
C THR A 86 1.37 -10.29 -4.26
N ALA A 87 0.50 -9.71 -3.42
CA ALA A 87 -0.93 -9.94 -3.45
C ALA A 87 -1.58 -9.56 -4.80
N PHE A 88 -1.25 -8.38 -5.35
CA PHE A 88 -1.72 -7.99 -6.68
C PHE A 88 -1.25 -8.93 -7.78
N SER A 89 0.01 -9.37 -7.75
CA SER A 89 0.56 -10.32 -8.72
C SER A 89 -0.17 -11.66 -8.66
N GLU A 90 -0.44 -12.18 -7.47
CA GLU A 90 -1.17 -13.44 -7.32
C GLU A 90 -2.63 -13.33 -7.77
N ILE A 91 -3.32 -12.25 -7.42
CA ILE A 91 -4.66 -11.95 -7.94
C ILE A 91 -4.61 -11.88 -9.47
N GLY A 92 -3.67 -11.12 -10.04
CA GLY A 92 -3.55 -10.97 -11.48
C GLY A 92 -3.27 -12.28 -12.22
N ARG A 93 -2.49 -13.18 -11.63
CA ARG A 93 -2.26 -14.52 -12.19
C ARG A 93 -3.53 -15.36 -12.23
N ARG A 94 -4.40 -15.27 -11.20
CA ARG A 94 -5.66 -16.02 -11.13
C ARG A 94 -6.74 -15.42 -12.04
N GLU A 95 -6.77 -14.09 -12.14
CA GLU A 95 -7.82 -13.33 -12.81
C GLU A 95 -7.49 -13.00 -14.28
N GLY A 96 -6.33 -13.41 -14.79
CA GLY A 96 -5.91 -13.12 -16.17
C GLY A 96 -5.58 -11.64 -16.39
N TRP A 97 -4.82 -11.04 -15.46
CA TRP A 97 -4.36 -9.66 -15.53
C TRP A 97 -2.85 -9.56 -15.44
N ARG A 98 -2.28 -8.76 -16.33
CA ARG A 98 -0.86 -8.38 -16.28
C ARG A 98 -0.68 -7.25 -15.27
N VAL A 99 0.18 -7.47 -14.28
CA VAL A 99 0.47 -6.49 -13.23
C VAL A 99 1.80 -5.81 -13.52
N LEU A 100 1.73 -4.52 -13.86
CA LEU A 100 2.90 -3.68 -14.08
C LEU A 100 3.25 -2.94 -12.79
N THR A 101 4.52 -2.85 -12.41
CA THR A 101 4.96 -2.14 -11.21
C THR A 101 6.01 -1.10 -11.56
N ALA A 102 5.79 0.14 -11.13
CA ALA A 102 6.76 1.23 -11.19
C ALA A 102 6.78 1.97 -9.86
N THR A 103 7.81 1.72 -9.06
CA THR A 103 7.92 2.31 -7.72
C THR A 103 9.23 3.06 -7.54
N LYS A 104 9.20 4.08 -6.68
CA LYS A 104 10.43 4.78 -6.25
C LYS A 104 10.34 5.08 -4.77
N SER A 105 11.43 4.79 -4.04
CA SER A 105 11.47 4.91 -2.59
C SER A 105 11.09 6.31 -2.12
N GLY A 106 9.99 6.42 -1.35
CA GLY A 106 9.52 7.68 -0.78
C GLY A 106 8.93 8.68 -1.78
N CYS A 107 8.64 8.28 -3.01
CA CYS A 107 8.06 9.16 -4.02
C CYS A 107 6.58 8.88 -4.26
N ALA A 108 5.74 9.84 -3.85
CA ALA A 108 4.36 9.90 -4.30
C ALA A 108 4.28 10.10 -5.83
N PHE A 109 3.32 9.46 -6.48
CA PHE A 109 3.00 9.73 -7.89
C PHE A 109 2.08 10.95 -7.98
N THR A 110 2.70 12.15 -8.02
CA THR A 110 2.02 13.45 -7.96
C THR A 110 2.76 14.46 -8.84
N ASP A 111 2.04 15.44 -9.42
CA ASP A 111 2.74 16.56 -10.08
C ASP A 111 3.29 17.59 -9.09
N ALA A 112 2.99 17.46 -7.79
CA ALA A 112 3.51 18.40 -6.81
C ALA A 112 5.02 18.18 -6.58
N SER A 113 5.73 19.26 -6.26
CA SER A 113 7.14 19.17 -5.88
C SER A 113 7.26 18.71 -4.43
N THR A 114 8.01 17.64 -4.18
CA THR A 114 8.34 17.17 -2.82
C THR A 114 9.73 17.62 -2.36
N LYS A 115 10.32 18.61 -3.04
CA LYS A 115 11.63 19.16 -2.68
C LYS A 115 11.69 19.64 -1.23
N GLY A 116 12.88 19.60 -0.64
CA GLY A 116 13.04 19.93 0.78
C GLY A 116 12.47 18.85 1.70
N GLY A 117 12.06 17.70 1.16
CA GLY A 117 11.86 16.48 1.93
C GLY A 117 13.17 15.74 2.26
N GLY A 118 14.33 16.30 1.96
CA GLY A 118 15.59 15.57 2.02
C GLY A 118 15.93 14.89 0.69
N GLU A 119 17.17 14.45 0.57
CA GLU A 119 17.85 14.17 -0.71
C GLU A 119 17.11 13.15 -1.59
N SER A 120 16.41 12.18 -1.00
CA SER A 120 15.66 11.17 -1.74
C SER A 120 14.40 11.69 -2.43
N ARG A 121 13.96 12.92 -2.14
CA ARG A 121 12.67 13.46 -2.57
C ARG A 121 12.74 14.56 -3.63
N ASP A 122 13.94 15.04 -3.95
CA ASP A 122 14.11 16.16 -4.88
C ASP A 122 13.90 15.75 -6.35
N ASP A 123 14.09 14.47 -6.68
CA ASP A 123 13.90 13.90 -8.01
C ASP A 123 12.53 13.21 -8.21
N CYS A 124 11.69 13.13 -7.17
CA CYS A 124 10.39 12.46 -7.23
C CYS A 124 9.47 13.04 -8.31
N ARG A 125 9.41 14.37 -8.47
CA ARG A 125 8.59 14.99 -9.52
C ARG A 125 9.11 14.67 -10.92
N GLY A 126 10.42 14.59 -11.10
CA GLY A 126 11.04 14.17 -12.37
C GLY A 126 10.74 12.71 -12.70
N TRP A 127 10.80 11.85 -11.68
CA TRP A 127 10.36 10.46 -11.77
C TRP A 127 8.87 10.35 -12.11
N GLY A 128 8.00 11.06 -11.39
CA GLY A 128 6.55 11.07 -11.63
C GLY A 128 6.20 11.45 -13.06
N ARG A 129 6.81 12.51 -13.60
CA ARG A 129 6.63 12.92 -15.00
C ARG A 129 7.09 11.87 -16.00
N SER A 130 8.21 11.20 -15.72
CA SER A 130 8.73 10.14 -16.59
C SER A 130 7.84 8.89 -16.53
N THR A 131 7.33 8.53 -15.36
CA THR A 131 6.37 7.45 -15.16
C THR A 131 5.04 7.74 -15.85
N MET A 132 4.52 8.97 -15.75
CA MET A 132 3.31 9.40 -16.45
C MET A 132 3.44 9.20 -17.97
N LYS A 133 4.57 9.59 -18.58
CA LYS A 133 4.82 9.33 -20.01
C LYS A 133 4.77 7.83 -20.35
N GLN A 134 5.28 6.97 -19.48
CA GLN A 134 5.22 5.52 -19.69
C GLN A 134 3.80 4.98 -19.54
N ILE A 135 3.03 5.47 -18.57
CA ILE A 135 1.61 5.09 -18.39
C ILE A 135 0.82 5.46 -19.64
N LEU A 136 0.91 6.70 -20.11
CA LEU A 136 0.20 7.16 -21.31
C LEU A 136 0.61 6.43 -22.59
N LYS A 137 1.86 5.95 -22.65
CA LYS A 137 2.34 5.11 -23.75
C LYS A 137 1.81 3.67 -23.67
N LYS A 138 1.80 3.07 -22.48
CA LYS A 138 1.40 1.68 -22.27
C LYS A 138 -0.12 1.48 -22.21
N LYS A 139 -0.86 2.52 -21.80
CA LYS A 139 -2.32 2.56 -21.62
C LYS A 139 -2.85 1.34 -20.83
N PRO A 140 -2.45 1.16 -19.57
CA PRO A 140 -3.08 0.15 -18.72
C PRO A 140 -4.57 0.48 -18.53
N ASP A 141 -5.40 -0.53 -18.28
CA ASP A 141 -6.82 -0.32 -18.01
C ASP A 141 -7.05 0.37 -16.66
N VAL A 142 -6.16 0.10 -15.70
CA VAL A 142 -6.22 0.64 -14.33
C VAL A 142 -4.84 1.07 -13.85
N VAL A 143 -4.75 2.23 -13.22
CA VAL A 143 -3.61 2.63 -12.38
C VAL A 143 -4.03 2.55 -10.92
N VAL A 144 -3.26 1.82 -10.12
CA VAL A 144 -3.42 1.77 -8.66
C VAL A 144 -2.27 2.52 -8.01
N THR A 145 -2.58 3.51 -7.16
CA THR A 145 -1.57 4.37 -6.54
C THR A 145 -1.72 4.45 -5.03
N SER A 146 -0.59 4.58 -4.33
CA SER A 146 -0.51 4.91 -2.91
C SER A 146 0.84 5.55 -2.58
N GLN A 147 0.94 6.22 -1.43
CA GLN A 147 2.15 6.92 -1.01
C GLN A 147 2.28 7.02 0.50
N VAL A 148 3.51 7.17 1.02
CA VAL A 148 3.76 7.37 2.47
C VAL A 148 3.72 8.84 2.88
N HIS A 149 3.96 9.78 1.95
CA HIS A 149 4.07 11.19 2.27
C HIS A 149 2.84 11.99 1.84
N ASP A 150 2.45 12.95 2.69
CA ASP A 150 1.21 13.70 2.57
C ASP A 150 1.44 15.23 2.41
N LEU A 151 2.69 15.66 2.38
CA LEU A 151 3.10 17.05 2.24
C LEU A 151 3.84 17.30 0.93
N ALA A 152 3.53 18.39 0.23
CA ALA A 152 4.26 18.86 -0.94
C ALA A 152 4.41 20.39 -0.92
N LEU A 153 5.27 20.92 -1.78
CA LEU A 153 5.46 22.36 -1.95
C LEU A 153 4.37 22.94 -2.85
N PRO A 154 3.75 24.06 -2.44
CA PRO A 154 3.00 24.91 -3.36
C PRO A 154 3.87 25.38 -4.52
N GLU A 155 3.23 25.75 -5.63
CA GLU A 155 3.94 26.28 -6.79
C GLU A 155 4.78 27.52 -6.44
N GLY A 156 6.00 27.59 -7.00
CA GLY A 156 6.96 28.67 -6.74
C GLY A 156 7.67 28.59 -5.38
N LYS A 157 7.30 27.66 -4.48
CA LYS A 157 7.98 27.46 -3.19
C LYS A 157 9.11 26.44 -3.30
N THR A 158 10.12 26.59 -2.45
CA THR A 158 11.31 25.73 -2.42
C THR A 158 11.71 25.30 -1.00
N SER A 159 11.19 25.93 0.05
CA SER A 159 11.56 25.64 1.43
C SER A 159 10.71 24.53 2.03
N ALA A 160 11.34 23.59 2.74
CA ALA A 160 10.67 22.49 3.42
C ALA A 160 9.52 22.93 4.34
N LYS A 161 9.65 24.10 4.97
CA LYS A 161 8.64 24.68 5.88
C LYS A 161 7.37 25.15 5.17
N ASP A 162 7.43 25.38 3.86
CA ASP A 162 6.30 25.86 3.07
C ASP A 162 5.42 24.69 2.58
N ARG A 163 5.79 23.45 2.91
CA ARG A 163 5.05 22.27 2.46
C ARG A 163 3.68 22.19 3.13
N THR A 164 2.67 21.84 2.34
CA THR A 164 1.29 21.74 2.81
C THR A 164 0.62 20.47 2.31
N LYS A 165 -0.41 20.02 3.03
CA LYS A 165 -1.29 18.94 2.59
C LYS A 165 -2.08 19.35 1.33
N ASN A 166 -2.50 20.62 1.24
CA ASN A 166 -3.23 21.13 0.08
C ASN A 166 -2.41 21.06 -1.21
N ALA A 167 -1.12 21.37 -1.16
CA ALA A 167 -0.25 21.23 -2.34
C ALA A 167 -0.12 19.76 -2.79
N MET A 168 -0.08 18.81 -1.84
CA MET A 168 -0.08 17.39 -2.17
C MET A 168 -1.41 16.98 -2.83
N ILE A 169 -2.55 17.39 -2.25
CA ILE A 169 -3.90 17.16 -2.78
C ILE A 169 -4.00 17.64 -4.23
N GLN A 170 -3.56 18.87 -4.50
CA GLN A 170 -3.60 19.45 -5.86
C GLN A 170 -2.74 18.68 -6.86
N GLY A 171 -1.55 18.22 -6.46
CA GLY A 171 -0.67 17.46 -7.34
C GLY A 171 -1.19 16.04 -7.63
N LEU A 172 -1.86 15.40 -6.67
CA LEU A 172 -2.54 14.12 -6.86
C LEU A 172 -3.71 14.28 -7.83
N HIS A 173 -4.61 15.23 -7.56
CA HIS A 173 -5.74 15.59 -8.43
C HIS A 173 -5.29 15.87 -9.87
N SER A 174 -4.20 16.62 -10.06
CA SER A 174 -3.63 16.91 -11.38
C SER A 174 -3.25 15.65 -12.18
N TYR A 175 -2.51 14.72 -11.57
CA TYR A 175 -2.13 13.47 -12.24
C TYR A 175 -3.32 12.54 -12.47
N TRP A 176 -4.26 12.49 -11.55
CA TRP A 176 -5.44 11.63 -11.70
C TRP A 176 -6.35 12.10 -12.83
N ASN A 177 -6.62 13.40 -12.95
CA ASN A 177 -7.34 13.96 -14.10
C ASN A 177 -6.64 13.64 -15.42
N GLN A 178 -5.31 13.80 -15.49
CA GLN A 178 -4.56 13.49 -16.71
C GLN A 178 -4.68 12.01 -17.13
N LEU A 179 -4.77 11.09 -16.17
CA LEU A 179 -5.01 9.67 -16.46
C LEU A 179 -6.45 9.43 -16.93
N GLN A 180 -7.43 10.07 -16.29
CA GLN A 180 -8.84 9.93 -16.66
C GLN A 180 -9.13 10.52 -18.06
N ASP A 181 -8.54 11.66 -18.39
CA ASP A 181 -8.61 12.27 -19.73
C ASP A 181 -8.02 11.35 -20.81
N ALA A 182 -7.09 10.47 -20.44
CA ALA A 182 -6.52 9.45 -21.30
C ALA A 182 -7.34 8.14 -21.34
N GLY A 183 -8.48 8.09 -20.64
CA GLY A 183 -9.36 6.92 -20.55
C GLY A 183 -8.85 5.84 -19.58
N ILE A 184 -7.89 6.16 -18.71
CA ILE A 184 -7.31 5.22 -17.75
C ILE A 184 -8.04 5.36 -16.41
N GLN A 185 -8.56 4.24 -15.88
CA GLN A 185 -9.21 4.25 -14.58
C GLN A 185 -8.17 4.41 -13.46
N VAL A 186 -8.46 5.27 -12.49
CA VAL A 186 -7.58 5.50 -11.34
C VAL A 186 -8.23 4.93 -10.07
N VAL A 187 -7.46 4.09 -9.38
CA VAL A 187 -7.81 3.55 -8.06
C VAL A 187 -6.75 3.97 -7.05
N VAL A 188 -7.17 4.57 -5.95
CA VAL A 188 -6.29 4.95 -4.85
C VAL A 188 -6.39 3.89 -3.77
N MET A 189 -5.29 3.25 -3.46
CA MET A 189 -5.21 2.38 -2.29
C MET A 189 -4.85 3.24 -1.10
N LEU A 190 -5.76 3.36 -0.13
CA LEU A 190 -5.49 4.17 1.05
C LEU A 190 -4.28 3.63 1.80
N ASP A 191 -3.40 4.54 2.21
CA ASP A 191 -2.27 4.21 3.05
C ASP A 191 -2.74 3.59 4.37
N ASN A 192 -1.99 2.60 4.84
CA ASN A 192 -2.27 1.98 6.12
C ASN A 192 -1.93 2.94 7.28
N PRO A 193 -2.49 2.75 8.48
CA PRO A 193 -2.13 3.52 9.66
C PRO A 193 -0.61 3.57 9.88
N MET A 194 -0.15 4.64 10.51
CA MET A 194 1.26 4.81 10.89
C MET A 194 1.38 4.64 12.41
N PRO A 195 1.78 3.45 12.92
CA PRO A 195 2.05 3.29 14.35
C PRO A 195 3.16 4.26 14.79
N THR A 196 2.92 5.02 15.86
CA THR A 196 3.82 6.10 16.33
C THR A 196 4.46 5.83 17.69
N THR A 197 3.94 4.88 18.46
CA THR A 197 4.38 4.60 19.84
C THR A 197 5.67 3.78 19.89
N HIS A 198 5.74 2.69 19.14
CA HIS A 198 6.89 1.80 19.05
C HIS A 198 6.89 1.04 17.72
N PRO A 199 8.05 0.55 17.24
CA PRO A 199 8.07 -0.42 16.14
C PRO A 199 7.29 -1.67 16.56
N VAL A 200 6.21 -2.00 15.84
CA VAL A 200 5.27 -3.07 16.21
C VAL A 200 5.98 -4.43 16.35
N TYR A 201 6.81 -4.81 15.37
CA TYR A 201 7.57 -6.06 15.41
C TYR A 201 8.45 -6.16 16.66
N GLN A 202 9.08 -5.05 17.08
CA GLN A 202 9.95 -5.04 18.24
C GLN A 202 9.15 -5.16 19.54
N CYS A 203 7.99 -4.49 19.62
CA CYS A 203 7.13 -4.66 20.79
C CYS A 203 6.69 -6.12 20.95
N VAL A 204 6.35 -6.80 19.84
CA VAL A 204 5.94 -8.21 19.85
C VAL A 204 7.09 -9.10 20.34
N GLU A 205 8.32 -8.85 19.88
CA GLU A 205 9.52 -9.54 20.36
C GLU A 205 9.72 -9.37 21.87
N ASP A 206 9.52 -8.15 22.38
CA ASP A 206 9.71 -7.84 23.81
C ASP A 206 8.54 -8.34 24.68
N ASN A 207 7.38 -8.67 24.09
CA ASN A 207 6.14 -9.02 24.79
C ASN A 207 5.43 -10.27 24.22
N PRO A 208 6.09 -11.43 24.08
CA PRO A 208 5.53 -12.61 23.41
C PRO A 208 4.31 -13.22 24.13
N GLN A 209 4.09 -12.86 25.40
CA GLN A 209 2.96 -13.30 26.23
C GLN A 209 2.02 -12.13 26.63
N SER A 210 2.15 -10.97 25.96
CA SER A 210 1.29 -9.81 26.20
C SER A 210 1.13 -8.97 24.92
N LEU A 211 0.76 -9.63 23.82
CA LEU A 211 0.64 -9.02 22.49
C LEU A 211 -0.36 -7.85 22.45
N SER A 212 -1.37 -7.84 23.32
CA SER A 212 -2.33 -6.74 23.44
C SER A 212 -1.68 -5.40 23.80
N LYS A 213 -0.52 -5.42 24.48
CA LYS A 213 0.29 -4.21 24.77
C LYS A 213 0.89 -3.58 23.51
N CYS A 214 1.00 -4.36 22.43
CA CYS A 214 1.54 -3.92 21.16
C CYS A 214 0.46 -3.45 20.17
N ALA A 215 -0.82 -3.53 20.55
CA ALA A 215 -1.89 -2.91 19.79
C ALA A 215 -1.77 -1.38 19.86
N TYR A 216 -2.16 -0.70 18.79
CA TYR A 216 -2.08 0.76 18.71
C TYR A 216 -3.44 1.39 18.43
N SER A 217 -3.64 2.63 18.88
CA SER A 217 -4.86 3.38 18.62
C SER A 217 -4.95 3.81 17.16
N LEU A 218 -6.08 3.53 16.49
CA LEU A 218 -6.31 3.97 15.13
C LEU A 218 -6.39 5.50 15.04
N ASP A 219 -7.02 6.15 16.02
CA ASP A 219 -7.18 7.60 16.04
C ASP A 219 -5.84 8.35 16.14
N GLU A 220 -4.83 7.73 16.76
CA GLU A 220 -3.47 8.29 16.83
C GLU A 220 -2.65 7.97 15.57
N ALA A 221 -2.82 6.76 15.01
CA ALA A 221 -2.04 6.28 13.88
C ALA A 221 -2.55 6.77 12.51
N TRP A 222 -3.85 7.03 12.37
CA TRP A 222 -4.48 7.44 11.12
C TRP A 222 -4.04 8.85 10.65
N PRO A 223 -4.01 9.89 11.50
CA PRO A 223 -3.59 11.23 11.09
C PRO A 223 -2.14 11.32 10.59
N GLY A 224 -1.28 10.37 11.01
CA GLY A 224 0.11 10.24 10.59
C GLY A 224 0.32 9.48 9.28
N SER A 225 -0.71 8.82 8.75
CA SER A 225 -0.69 8.19 7.41
C SER A 225 -1.00 9.20 6.31
N SER A 226 -0.82 8.82 5.04
CA SER A 226 -1.25 9.66 3.92
C SER A 226 -2.75 9.55 3.58
N ALA A 227 -3.46 8.61 4.19
CA ALA A 227 -4.85 8.30 3.88
C ALA A 227 -5.83 9.49 4.02
N PRO A 228 -5.73 10.38 5.03
CA PRO A 228 -6.55 11.60 5.08
C PRO A 228 -6.34 12.52 3.87
N VAL A 229 -5.11 12.64 3.37
CA VAL A 229 -4.78 13.44 2.18
C VAL A 229 -5.28 12.77 0.91
N GLN A 230 -5.13 11.44 0.81
CA GLN A 230 -5.67 10.67 -0.30
C GLN A 230 -7.19 10.79 -0.40
N ARG A 231 -7.92 10.66 0.72
CA ARG A 231 -9.39 10.82 0.75
C ARG A 231 -9.82 12.20 0.27
N LYS A 232 -9.20 13.28 0.79
CA LYS A 232 -9.51 14.64 0.35
C LYS A 232 -9.24 14.86 -1.13
N ALA A 233 -8.16 14.28 -1.66
CA ALA A 233 -7.88 14.36 -3.10
C ALA A 233 -8.95 13.63 -3.92
N VAL A 234 -9.39 12.44 -3.48
CA VAL A 234 -10.46 11.67 -4.15
C VAL A 234 -11.77 12.45 -4.15
N GLU A 235 -12.14 13.06 -3.02
CA GLU A 235 -13.34 13.91 -2.92
C GLU A 235 -13.33 15.08 -3.94
N SER A 236 -12.14 15.58 -4.27
CA SER A 236 -11.95 16.62 -5.29
C SER A 236 -11.74 16.11 -6.73
N THR A 237 -11.70 14.79 -6.96
CA THR A 237 -11.41 14.19 -8.27
C THR A 237 -12.50 13.20 -8.68
N ALA A 238 -13.50 13.67 -9.42
CA ALA A 238 -14.63 12.84 -9.85
C ALA A 238 -14.18 11.61 -10.64
N GLY A 239 -14.75 10.43 -10.34
CA GLY A 239 -14.46 9.18 -11.05
C GLY A 239 -13.22 8.43 -10.57
N VAL A 240 -12.43 8.98 -9.65
CA VAL A 240 -11.38 8.22 -8.95
C VAL A 240 -12.02 7.33 -7.88
N ARG A 241 -11.61 6.06 -7.81
CA ARG A 241 -12.14 5.08 -6.86
C ARG A 241 -11.12 4.75 -5.78
N VAL A 242 -11.57 4.14 -4.69
CA VAL A 242 -10.75 3.86 -3.51
C VAL A 242 -10.80 2.38 -3.15
N ILE A 243 -9.64 1.83 -2.81
CA ILE A 243 -9.49 0.59 -2.03
C ILE A 243 -9.12 0.98 -0.61
N ASP A 244 -9.93 0.53 0.36
CA ASP A 244 -9.73 0.79 1.78
C ASP A 244 -9.55 -0.54 2.53
N MET A 245 -8.30 -0.84 2.90
CA MET A 245 -7.93 -2.05 3.65
C MET A 245 -7.94 -1.84 5.16
N MET A 246 -8.50 -0.72 5.65
CA MET A 246 -8.45 -0.38 7.08
C MET A 246 -9.02 -1.47 7.97
N SER A 247 -10.20 -2.00 7.63
CA SER A 247 -10.85 -3.05 8.43
C SER A 247 -10.08 -4.36 8.41
N THR A 248 -9.23 -4.58 7.41
CA THR A 248 -8.34 -5.74 7.35
C THR A 248 -7.15 -5.57 8.30
N ILE A 249 -6.58 -4.37 8.38
CA ILE A 249 -5.40 -4.09 9.22
C ILE A 249 -5.80 -3.80 10.68
N CYS A 250 -6.97 -3.21 10.88
CA CYS A 250 -7.49 -2.73 12.14
C CYS A 250 -8.94 -3.22 12.34
N PRO A 251 -9.15 -4.52 12.54
CA PRO A 251 -10.48 -5.07 12.83
C PRO A 251 -11.06 -4.37 14.07
N GLY A 252 -12.29 -3.89 13.97
CA GLY A 252 -12.95 -3.09 15.02
C GLY A 252 -12.75 -1.57 14.90
N ARG A 253 -11.82 -1.09 14.06
CA ARG A 253 -11.61 0.34 13.73
C ARG A 253 -11.41 1.28 14.94
N VAL A 254 -10.85 0.76 16.03
CA VAL A 254 -10.52 1.55 17.23
C VAL A 254 -9.10 1.25 17.67
N MET A 255 -8.82 -0.02 17.97
CA MET A 255 -7.48 -0.52 18.28
C MET A 255 -7.06 -1.48 17.18
N CYS A 256 -5.81 -1.37 16.76
CA CYS A 256 -5.26 -2.18 15.69
C CYS A 256 -4.30 -3.21 16.30
N PRO A 257 -4.56 -4.52 16.14
CA PRO A 257 -3.74 -5.58 16.69
C PRO A 257 -2.36 -5.65 16.03
N ALA A 258 -1.36 -6.10 16.78
CA ALA A 258 -0.03 -6.37 16.25
C ALA A 258 0.03 -7.68 15.44
N VAL A 259 -0.80 -8.66 15.81
CA VAL A 259 -0.87 -10.00 15.23
C VAL A 259 -2.33 -10.35 14.93
N ILE A 260 -2.61 -10.84 13.72
CA ILE A 260 -3.93 -11.33 13.31
C ILE A 260 -3.72 -12.72 12.72
N GLY A 261 -4.50 -13.71 13.15
CA GLY A 261 -4.42 -15.08 12.61
C GLY A 261 -3.00 -15.65 12.61
N ASN A 262 -2.25 -15.47 13.71
CA ASN A 262 -0.84 -15.86 13.85
C ASN A 262 0.13 -15.18 12.87
N VAL A 263 -0.29 -14.11 12.19
CA VAL A 263 0.57 -13.32 11.28
C VAL A 263 0.85 -11.95 11.88
N LEU A 264 2.13 -11.60 11.98
CA LEU A 264 2.58 -10.26 12.39
C LEU A 264 2.19 -9.25 11.31
N VAL A 265 1.52 -8.16 11.67
CA VAL A 265 0.97 -7.20 10.70
C VAL A 265 2.04 -6.25 10.14
N TYR A 266 2.91 -5.72 11.00
CA TYR A 266 3.87 -4.66 10.64
C TYR A 266 5.31 -5.16 10.71
N ARG A 267 6.08 -4.88 9.65
CA ARG A 267 7.50 -5.28 9.55
C ARG A 267 8.52 -4.22 9.96
N ALA A 268 8.26 -2.95 9.64
CA ALA A 268 9.22 -1.86 9.85
C ALA A 268 8.56 -0.49 9.70
N GLY A 269 8.54 0.30 10.78
CA GLY A 269 7.81 1.57 10.81
C GLY A 269 6.33 1.31 10.49
N SER A 270 5.82 1.91 9.41
CA SER A 270 4.46 1.67 8.91
C SER A 270 4.38 0.77 7.68
N HIS A 271 5.42 0.00 7.37
CA HIS A 271 5.29 -1.05 6.36
C HIS A 271 4.67 -2.30 6.98
N ILE A 272 3.73 -2.90 6.26
CA ILE A 272 3.17 -4.20 6.61
C ILE A 272 4.02 -5.33 6.01
N THR A 273 3.93 -6.50 6.65
CA THR A 273 4.57 -7.76 6.25
C THR A 273 3.97 -8.24 4.92
N ASP A 274 4.81 -8.85 4.07
CA ASP A 274 4.33 -9.45 2.81
C ASP A 274 3.43 -10.66 3.10
N THR A 275 3.77 -11.43 4.14
CA THR A 275 2.92 -12.52 4.63
C THR A 275 1.51 -12.04 4.95
N PHE A 276 1.36 -10.88 5.60
CA PHE A 276 0.05 -10.32 5.89
C PHE A 276 -0.67 -9.85 4.63
N THR A 277 0.02 -9.18 3.69
CA THR A 277 -0.62 -8.72 2.44
C THR A 277 -1.11 -9.89 1.58
N VAL A 278 -0.35 -10.98 1.52
CA VAL A 278 -0.71 -12.23 0.84
C VAL A 278 -1.91 -12.89 1.51
N SER A 279 -1.94 -12.94 2.85
CA SER A 279 -3.10 -13.47 3.58
C SER A 279 -4.39 -12.65 3.39
N ALA A 280 -4.26 -11.38 2.99
CA ALA A 280 -5.37 -10.44 2.77
C ALA A 280 -5.90 -10.43 1.31
N GLN A 281 -5.48 -11.39 0.48
CA GLN A 281 -5.81 -11.40 -0.95
C GLN A 281 -7.30 -11.46 -1.25
N THR A 282 -8.09 -12.18 -0.46
CA THR A 282 -9.55 -12.26 -0.65
C THR A 282 -10.18 -10.89 -0.45
N GLN A 283 -9.86 -10.21 0.65
CA GLN A 283 -10.33 -8.85 0.93
C GLN A 283 -9.85 -7.86 -0.13
N LEU A 284 -8.60 -7.98 -0.58
CA LEU A 284 -8.05 -7.11 -1.62
C LEU A 284 -8.75 -7.34 -2.98
N ALA A 285 -9.03 -8.59 -3.35
CA ALA A 285 -9.74 -8.93 -4.58
C ALA A 285 -11.17 -8.38 -4.58
N GLU A 286 -11.89 -8.52 -3.46
CA GLU A 286 -13.23 -7.94 -3.29
C GLU A 286 -13.21 -6.41 -3.39
N ALA A 287 -12.27 -5.75 -2.70
CA ALA A 287 -12.14 -4.30 -2.76
C ALA A 287 -11.75 -3.81 -4.17
N LEU A 288 -10.87 -4.54 -4.86
CA LEU A 288 -10.46 -4.23 -6.23
C LEU A 288 -11.61 -4.44 -7.22
N ALA A 289 -12.37 -5.52 -7.10
CA ALA A 289 -13.56 -5.77 -7.91
C ALA A 289 -14.59 -4.63 -7.73
N ALA A 290 -14.87 -4.22 -6.50
CA ALA A 290 -15.77 -3.11 -6.20
C ALA A 290 -15.25 -1.75 -6.72
N ALA A 291 -13.94 -1.49 -6.62
CA ALA A 291 -13.32 -0.26 -7.10
C ALA A 291 -13.22 -0.19 -8.63
N THR A 292 -13.33 -1.33 -9.31
CA THR A 292 -13.19 -1.46 -10.77
C THR A 292 -14.48 -1.84 -11.49
N ASP A 293 -15.62 -1.71 -10.81
CA ASP A 293 -16.95 -2.06 -11.31
C ASP A 293 -17.00 -3.48 -11.90
N GLY A 294 -16.33 -4.42 -11.22
CA GLY A 294 -16.28 -5.85 -11.57
C GLY A 294 -15.30 -6.23 -12.69
N LYS A 295 -14.42 -5.32 -13.14
CA LYS A 295 -13.38 -5.66 -14.13
C LYS A 295 -12.41 -6.74 -13.63
N PHE A 296 -12.13 -6.73 -12.32
CA PHE A 296 -11.45 -7.81 -11.61
C PHE A 296 -12.49 -8.75 -11.00
N GLY A 297 -12.26 -10.06 -11.09
CA GLY A 297 -13.06 -11.03 -10.36
C GLY A 297 -12.67 -11.12 -8.89
N THR A 298 -13.40 -12.00 -8.19
CA THR A 298 -13.24 -12.31 -6.77
C THR A 298 -12.83 -13.75 -6.57
N ALA A 299 -12.06 -14.33 -7.51
CA ALA A 299 -11.66 -15.72 -7.44
C ALA A 299 -10.84 -15.97 -6.16
N PRO A 300 -11.20 -16.99 -5.37
CA PRO A 300 -10.51 -17.28 -4.13
C PRO A 300 -9.03 -17.63 -4.39
N PRO A 301 -8.13 -17.44 -3.42
CA PRO A 301 -6.76 -17.94 -3.51
C PRO A 301 -6.75 -19.45 -3.81
N THR A 302 -5.82 -19.89 -4.65
CA THR A 302 -5.56 -21.33 -4.82
C THR A 302 -4.82 -21.81 -3.58
N GLY A 303 -5.42 -22.75 -2.84
CA GLY A 303 -4.88 -23.29 -1.59
C GLY A 303 -3.53 -23.99 -1.73
#